data_AF-A0A657B9G2-F1
#
_entry.id   AF-A0A657B9G2-F1
#
_cell.length_a   1.000
_cell.length_b   1.000
_cell.length_c   1.000
_cell.angle_alpha   90.00
_cell.angle_beta   90.00
_cell.angle_gamma   90.00
#
_symmetry.space_group_name_H-M   'P 1'
#
loop_
_entity.id
_entity.type
_entity.pdbx_description
1 polymer ?
#
loop_
_entity_poly.entity_id
_entity_poly.type
_entity_poly.pdbx_seq_one_letter_code
_entity_poly.pdbx_strand_id
1 'polypeptide(L)' 'MFLVQLVYVSKAQTNLNERDIEEILTLSKMNNERQAITGLLSFNHSYFLQCLEGSRSTVNDTYQKILKGVLGIFRLKKT' A
#
# COMPACT_ATOMS: atom_id res chain seq x y z
N MET A 1 14.46 -7.39 17.59
CA MET A 1 13.48 -7.23 16.49
C MET A 1 12.93 -5.81 16.60
N PHE A 2 13.15 -4.96 15.62
CA PHE A 2 12.77 -3.54 15.69
C PHE A 2 11.47 -3.30 14.93
N LEU A 3 10.55 -2.55 15.55
CA LEU A 3 9.38 -1.99 14.88
C LEU A 3 9.85 -0.89 13.93
N VAL A 4 9.38 -0.92 12.68
CA VAL A 4 9.67 0.11 11.68
C VAL A 4 8.38 0.62 11.06
N GLN A 5 8.46 1.84 10.51
CA GLN A 5 7.40 2.47 9.74
C GLN A 5 7.95 2.85 8.36
N LEU A 6 7.18 2.55 7.31
CA LEU A 6 7.42 3.01 5.94
C LEU A 6 6.22 3.86 5.51
N VAL A 7 6.47 5.13 5.21
CA VAL A 7 5.48 6.04 4.63
C VAL A 7 5.89 6.37 3.21
N TYR A 8 4.97 6.21 2.27
CA TYR A 8 5.22 6.56 0.88
C TYR A 8 3.97 7.10 0.19
N VAL A 9 4.21 7.82 -0.91
CA VAL A 9 3.17 8.34 -1.80
C VAL A 9 3.35 7.75 -3.18
N SER A 10 2.25 7.40 -3.83
CA SER A 10 2.23 6.94 -5.22
C SER A 10 1.15 7.67 -6.01
N LYS A 11 1.34 7.79 -7.32
CA LYS A 11 0.33 8.34 -8.22
C LYS A 11 -0.66 7.23 -8.58
N ALA A 12 -1.94 7.56 -8.50
CA ALA A 12 -2.99 6.67 -8.94
C ALA A 12 -3.02 6.56 -10.47
N GLN A 13 -3.47 5.42 -10.97
CA GLN A 13 -3.82 5.31 -12.39
C GLN A 13 -5.01 6.23 -12.73
N THR A 14 -5.03 6.72 -13.96
CA THR A 14 -6.19 7.42 -14.51
C THR A 14 -7.35 6.43 -14.64
N ASN A 15 -8.55 6.83 -14.20
CA ASN A 15 -9.82 6.08 -14.27
C ASN A 15 -10.08 5.05 -13.16
N LEU A 16 -9.53 5.22 -11.95
CA LEU A 16 -10.00 4.46 -10.81
C LEU A 16 -11.44 4.83 -10.47
N ASN A 17 -12.28 3.82 -10.31
CA ASN A 17 -13.63 3.95 -9.79
C ASN A 17 -13.67 3.52 -8.31
N GLU A 18 -14.80 3.77 -7.65
CA GLU A 18 -14.98 3.46 -6.23
C GLU A 18 -14.79 1.97 -5.90
N ARG A 19 -15.20 1.06 -6.79
CA ARG A 19 -15.03 -0.40 -6.59
C ARG A 19 -13.56 -0.80 -6.60
N ASP A 20 -12.75 -0.18 -7.47
CA ASP A 20 -11.30 -0.43 -7.49
C ASP A 20 -10.68 -0.03 -6.14
N ILE A 21 -11.12 1.10 -5.56
CA ILE A 21 -10.65 1.56 -4.25
C ILE A 21 -11.09 0.61 -3.13
N GLU A 22 -12.33 0.15 -3.14
CA GLU A 22 -12.84 -0.84 -2.17
C GLU A 22 -12.09 -2.17 -2.26
N GLU A 23 -11.77 -2.63 -3.46
CA GLU A 23 -10.99 -3.85 -3.68
C GLU A 23 -9.57 -3.70 -3.12
N ILE A 24 -8.90 -2.58 -3.40
CA ILE A 24 -7.57 -2.27 -2.82
C ILE A 24 -7.62 -2.31 -1.30
N LEU A 25 -8.61 -1.67 -0.68
CA LEU A 25 -8.74 -1.63 0.77
C LEU A 25 -8.99 -3.02 1.36
N THR A 26 -9.84 -3.82 0.70
CA THR A 26 -10.16 -5.18 1.13
C THR A 26 -8.94 -6.10 1.07
N LEU A 27 -8.25 -6.12 -0.08
CA LEU A 27 -7.03 -6.92 -0.25
C LEU A 27 -5.90 -6.44 0.67
N SER A 28 -5.78 -5.13 0.89
CA SER A 28 -4.78 -4.57 1.81
C SER A 28 -5.04 -5.03 3.23
N LYS A 29 -6.29 -4.95 3.73
CA LYS A 29 -6.65 -5.43 5.08
C LYS A 29 -6.30 -6.91 5.26
N MET A 30 -6.77 -7.78 4.36
CA MET A 30 -6.51 -9.22 4.44
C MET A 30 -5.01 -9.56 4.42
N ASN A 31 -4.24 -8.93 3.54
CA ASN A 31 -2.81 -9.18 3.44
C ASN A 31 -2.00 -8.63 4.62
N ASN A 32 -2.43 -7.48 5.16
CA ASN A 32 -1.80 -6.84 6.30
C ASN A 32 -2.04 -7.64 7.58
N GLU A 33 -3.28 -8.10 7.82
CA GLU A 33 -3.61 -8.97 8.95
C GLU A 33 -2.76 -10.25 8.95
N ARG A 34 -2.67 -10.93 7.80
CA ARG A 34 -1.86 -12.14 7.65
C ARG A 34 -0.36 -11.93 7.92
N GLN A 35 0.15 -10.72 7.69
CA GLN A 35 1.57 -10.38 7.85
C GLN A 35 1.88 -9.56 9.11
N ALA A 36 0.89 -9.40 10.00
CA ALA A 36 0.96 -8.57 11.19
C ALA A 36 1.46 -7.14 10.88
N ILE A 37 0.91 -6.54 9.83
CA ILE A 37 1.15 -5.16 9.44
C ILE A 37 -0.03 -4.30 9.85
N THR A 38 0.27 -3.15 10.44
CA THR A 38 -0.70 -2.10 10.76
C THR A 38 -0.43 -0.86 9.91
N GLY A 39 -1.34 0.12 9.98
CA GLY A 39 -1.13 1.43 9.36
C GLY A 39 -2.39 2.00 8.69
N LEU A 40 -2.18 2.77 7.64
CA LEU A 40 -3.19 3.57 6.95
C LEU A 40 -2.98 3.50 5.44
N LEU A 41 -4.08 3.45 4.69
CA LEU A 41 -4.10 3.78 3.27
C LEU A 41 -5.11 4.91 3.06
N SER A 42 -4.66 6.00 2.45
CA SER A 42 -5.48 7.14 2.08
C SER A 42 -5.35 7.40 0.58
N PHE A 43 -6.45 7.79 -0.04
CA PHE A 43 -6.53 8.09 -1.46
C PHE A 43 -7.16 9.47 -1.63
N ASN A 44 -6.52 10.30 -2.45
CA ASN A 44 -7.21 11.37 -3.16
C ASN A 44 -7.22 11.00 -4.64
N HIS A 45 -8.17 11.52 -5.42
CA HIS A 45 -8.37 11.20 -6.84
C HIS A 45 -7.10 11.09 -7.73
N SER A 46 -5.95 11.62 -7.31
CA SER A 46 -4.68 11.55 -8.03
C SER A 46 -3.57 10.75 -7.34
N TYR A 47 -3.63 10.53 -6.02
CA TYR A 47 -2.53 9.99 -5.23
C TYR A 47 -3.00 9.07 -4.12
N PHE A 48 -2.18 8.07 -3.82
CA PHE A 48 -2.29 7.27 -2.61
C PHE A 48 -1.17 7.63 -1.65
N LEU A 49 -1.52 7.82 -0.38
CA LEU A 49 -0.62 7.90 0.75
C LEU A 49 -0.78 6.61 1.56
N GLN A 50 0.31 5.88 1.79
CA GLN A 50 0.27 4.66 2.60
C GLN A 50 1.33 4.69 3.69
N CYS A 51 0.92 4.26 4.89
CA CYS A 51 1.78 3.98 6.03
C CYS A 51 1.72 2.48 6.32
N LEU A 52 2.87 1.83 6.42
CA LEU A 52 3.02 0.43 6.82
C LEU A 52 3.88 0.36 8.08
N GLU A 53 3.39 -0.31 9.10
CA GLU A 53 4.06 -0.50 10.39
C GLU A 53 4.18 -1.99 10.71
N GLY A 54 5.35 -2.40 11.20
CA GLY A 54 5.61 -3.80 11.53
C GLY A 54 7.10 -4.11 11.64
N SER A 55 7.46 -5.39 11.52
CA SER A 55 8.87 -5.79 11.49
C SER A 55 9.54 -5.34 10.19
N ARG A 56 10.87 -5.12 10.21
CA ARG A 56 11.61 -4.66 9.02
C ARG A 56 11.46 -5.61 7.81
N SER A 57 11.48 -6.91 8.03
CA SER A 57 11.31 -7.90 6.96
C SER A 57 9.89 -7.87 6.40
N THR A 58 8.86 -7.93 7.26
CA THR A 58 7.47 -7.95 6.80
C THR A 58 7.08 -6.68 6.06
N VAL A 59 7.51 -5.51 6.55
CA VAL A 59 7.28 -4.21 5.88
C VAL A 59 7.95 -4.18 4.51
N ASN A 60 9.22 -4.59 4.41
CA ASN A 60 9.92 -4.63 3.13
C ASN A 60 9.28 -5.62 2.15
N ASP A 61 8.94 -6.82 2.59
CA ASP A 61 8.33 -7.85 1.73
C ASP A 61 6.96 -7.39 1.20
N THR A 62 6.16 -6.75 2.06
CA THR A 62 4.86 -6.19 1.66
C THR A 62 5.04 -5.05 0.66
N TYR A 63 5.98 -4.14 0.91
CA TYR A 63 6.28 -3.06 -0.02
C TYR A 63 6.75 -3.59 -1.39
N GLN A 64 7.59 -4.62 -1.40
CA GLN A 64 8.05 -5.28 -2.63
C GLN A 64 6.89 -5.94 -3.39
N LYS A 65 5.90 -6.53 -2.71
CA LYS A 65 4.69 -7.08 -3.36
C LYS A 65 3.82 -5.98 -3.96
N ILE A 66 3.68 -4.84 -3.27
CA ILE A 66 2.96 -3.68 -3.79
C ILE A 66 3.63 -3.16 -5.06
N LEU A 67 4.97 -3.03 -5.05
CA LEU A 67 5.76 -2.63 -6.22
C LEU A 67 5.62 -3.56 -7.42
N LYS A 68 5.52 -4.87 -7.18
CA LYS A 68 5.41 -5.90 -8.23
C LYS A 68 4.01 -6.04 -8.82
N GLY A 69 3.01 -5.31 -8.31
CA GLY A 69 1.72 -5.17 -8.98
C GLY A 69 0.61 -6.13 -8.50
N VAL A 70 0.65 -6.64 -7.27
CA VAL A 70 -0.56 -7.23 -6.65
C VAL A 70 -1.70 -6.18 -6.57
N LEU A 71 -1.34 -4.90 -6.61
CA LEU A 71 -2.23 -3.76 -6.71
C LEU A 71 -1.69 -2.83 -7.81
N GLY A 72 -1.73 -3.24 -9.09
CA GLY A 72 -1.14 -2.57 -10.27
C GLY A 72 -1.56 -1.11 -10.56
N ILE A 73 -2.11 -0.45 -9.55
CA ILE A 73 -2.78 0.84 -9.50
C ILE A 73 -1.83 1.95 -8.99
N PHE A 74 -0.71 1.58 -8.36
CA PHE A 74 0.27 2.52 -7.83
C PHE A 74 1.42 2.77 -8.80
N ARG A 75 1.57 4.00 -9.30
CA ARG A 75 2.75 4.44 -10.05
C ARG A 75 3.61 5.31 -9.15
N LEU A 76 4.73 4.78 -8.66
CA LEU A 76 5.68 5.58 -7.90
C LEU A 76 6.25 6.68 -8.80
N LYS A 77 6.15 7.92 -8.33
CA LYS A 77 6.81 9.05 -8.95
C LYS A 77 8.27 8.98 -8.49
N LYS A 78 9.18 8.54 -9.35
CA LYS A 78 10.62 8.81 -9.14
C LYS A 78 10.80 10.32 -9.28
N THR A 79 11.07 11.00 -8.17
CA THR A 79 11.72 12.32 -8.20
C THR A 79 13.11 12.20 -8.78
#